data_AF-A0A285U8X5-F1
#
_entry.id   AF-A0A285U8X5-F1
#
_cell.length_a   1.000
_cell.length_b   1.000
_cell.length_c   1.000
_cell.angle_alpha   90.00
_cell.angle_beta   90.00
_cell.angle_gamma   90.00
#
_symmetry.space_group_name_H-M   'P 1'
#
loop_
_entity.id
_entity.type
_entity.pdbx_description
1 polymer ?
#
loop_
_entity_poly.entity_id
_entity_poly.type
_entity_poly.pdbx_seq_one_letter_code
_entity_poly.pdbx_strand_id
1 'polypeptide(L)' 'MLVTIILIILLVEGVILFFYGLQKQSQLFFFLGMTAFFIPVVYFISGAAFLPLIPVLALIITYITKRKITLT' A
#
# COMPACT_ATOMS: atom_id res chain seq x y z
N MET A 1 10.28 -2.28 21.69
CA MET A 1 11.45 -2.48 20.81
C MET A 1 11.14 -3.45 19.67
N LEU A 2 10.67 -4.66 19.95
CA LEU A 2 10.32 -5.66 18.91
C LEU A 2 9.22 -5.19 17.94
N VAL A 3 8.13 -4.61 18.46
CA VAL A 3 7.04 -4.05 17.62
C VAL A 3 7.57 -3.01 16.64
N THR A 4 8.43 -2.10 17.10
CA THR A 4 9.04 -1.06 16.26
C THR A 4 9.86 -1.65 15.12
N ILE A 5 10.62 -2.71 15.38
CA ILE A 5 11.40 -3.41 14.34
C ILE A 5 10.47 -4.05 13.30
N ILE A 6 9.40 -4.71 13.75
CA ILE A 6 8.39 -5.31 12.86
C ILE A 6 7.75 -4.24 11.97
N LEU A 7 7.40 -3.08 12.54
CA LEU A 7 6.80 -1.98 11.78
C LEU A 7 7.76 -1.40 10.73
N ILE A 8 9.05 -1.34 11.02
CA ILE A 8 10.07 -0.91 10.05
C ILE A 8 10.18 -1.92 8.90
N ILE A 9 10.21 -3.21 9.20
CA ILE A 9 10.24 -4.27 8.17
C ILE A 9 9.00 -4.18 7.29
N LEU A 10 7.81 -4.02 7.90
CA LEU A 10 6.54 -3.89 7.17
C LEU A 10 6.54 -2.66 6.24
N LEU A 11 7.13 -1.55 6.68
CA LEU A 11 7.24 -0.33 5.87
C LEU A 11 8.12 -0.57 4.64
N VAL A 12 9.28 -1.21 4.82
CA VAL A 12 10.19 -1.55 3.71
C VAL A 12 9.51 -2.52 2.73
N GLU A 13 8.91 -3.58 3.25
CA GLU A 13 8.16 -4.57 2.45
C GLU A 13 7.01 -3.90 1.68
N GLY A 14 6.28 -3.00 2.33
CA GLY A 14 5.18 -2.24 1.73
C GLY A 14 5.62 -1.40 0.54
N VAL A 15 6.78 -0.73 0.64
CA VAL A 15 7.36 0.04 -0.47
C VAL A 15 7.74 -0.89 -1.64
N ILE A 16 8.39 -2.02 -1.36
CA ILE A 16 8.80 -2.99 -2.38
C ILE A 16 7.56 -3.54 -3.11
N LEU A 17 6.55 -3.99 -2.36
CA LEU A 17 5.29 -4.52 -2.90
C LEU A 17 4.51 -3.48 -3.69
N PHE A 18 4.53 -2.21 -3.26
CA PHE A 18 3.86 -1.11 -3.95
C PHE A 18 4.43 -0.91 -5.35
N PHE A 19 5.75 -0.78 -5.48
CA PHE A 19 6.41 -0.62 -6.78
C PHE A 19 6.26 -1.88 -7.65
N TYR A 20 6.39 -3.06 -7.06
CA TYR A 20 6.17 -4.31 -7.76
C TYR A 20 4.73 -4.46 -8.28
N GLY A 21 3.74 -4.07 -7.47
CA GLY A 21 2.33 -4.06 -7.82
C GLY A 21 2.01 -3.10 -8.95
N LEU A 22 2.62 -1.90 -8.95
CA LEU A 22 2.52 -0.94 -10.06
C LEU A 22 3.13 -1.52 -11.35
N GLN A 23 4.34 -2.07 -11.27
CA GLN A 23 5.06 -2.59 -12.45
C GLN A 23 4.32 -3.78 -13.08
N LYS A 24 3.79 -4.70 -12.26
CA LYS A 24 3.07 -5.89 -12.72
C LYS A 24 1.58 -5.65 -12.94
N GLN A 25 1.09 -4.43 -12.71
CA GLN A 25 -0.34 -4.08 -12.71
C GLN A 25 -1.21 -5.00 -11.83
N SER A 26 -0.60 -5.62 -10.84
CA SER A 26 -1.28 -6.56 -9.96
C SER A 26 -1.91 -5.78 -8.82
N GLN A 27 -3.24 -5.71 -8.87
CA GLN A 27 -4.06 -5.08 -7.84
C GLN A 27 -3.82 -5.69 -6.46
N LEU A 28 -3.53 -6.99 -6.40
CA LEU A 28 -3.24 -7.71 -5.16
C LEU A 28 -1.93 -7.25 -4.52
N PHE A 29 -0.83 -7.23 -5.28
CA PHE A 29 0.46 -6.75 -4.76
C PHE A 29 0.42 -5.26 -4.42
N PHE A 30 -0.33 -4.47 -5.19
CA PHE A 30 -0.53 -3.06 -4.90
C PHE A 30 -1.30 -2.82 -3.59
N PHE A 31 -2.38 -3.57 -3.39
CA PHE A 31 -3.17 -3.53 -2.15
C PHE A 31 -2.35 -3.96 -0.93
N LEU A 32 -1.62 -5.07 -1.04
CA LEU A 32 -0.75 -5.56 0.03
C LEU A 32 0.35 -4.56 0.34
N GLY A 33 0.99 -3.97 -0.67
CA GLY A 33 2.02 -2.96 -0.49
C GLY A 33 1.52 -1.70 0.22
N MET A 34 0.36 -1.17 -0.18
CA MET A 34 -0.24 -0.04 0.52
C MET A 34 -0.65 -0.39 1.94
N THR A 35 -1.20 -1.58 2.17
CA THR A 35 -1.61 -2.02 3.50
C THR A 35 -0.38 -2.13 4.42
N ALA A 36 0.68 -2.79 3.95
CA ALA A 36 1.94 -2.94 4.68
C ALA A 36 2.64 -1.59 4.95
N PHE A 37 2.53 -0.62 4.03
CA PHE A 37 3.06 0.73 4.23
C PHE A 37 2.22 1.56 5.22
N PHE A 38 0.90 1.51 5.12
CA PHE A 38 0.02 2.36 5.92
C PHE A 38 -0.16 1.85 7.36
N ILE A 39 -0.08 0.55 7.63
CA ILE A 39 -0.19 -0.01 8.99
C ILE A 39 0.80 0.68 9.96
N PRO A 40 2.11 0.79 9.66
CA PRO A 40 3.08 1.54 10.46
C PRO A 40 2.72 3.01 10.61
N VAL A 41 2.33 3.69 9.51
CA VAL A 41 1.98 5.12 9.54
C VAL A 41 0.82 5.37 10.50
N VAL A 42 -0.24 4.58 10.37
CA VAL A 42 -1.45 4.63 11.19
C VAL A 42 -1.13 4.32 12.66
N TYR A 43 -0.24 3.36 12.92
CA TYR A 43 0.21 3.04 14.27
C TYR A 43 0.85 4.24 14.98
N PHE A 44 1.72 4.99 14.30
CA PHE A 44 2.38 6.16 14.90
C PHE A 44 1.45 7.36 15.12
N ILE A 45 0.42 7.53 14.29
CA ILE A 45 -0.54 8.65 14.42
C ILE A 45 -1.82 8.26 15.18
N SER A 46 -1.91 7.04 15.72
CA SER A 46 -3.15 6.48 16.32
C SER A 46 -4.38 6.55 15.39
N GLY A 47 -4.16 6.45 14.08
CA GLY A 47 -5.15 6.74 13.05
C GLY A 47 -5.97 5.55 12.57
N ALA A 48 -6.20 4.52 13.41
CA ALA A 48 -6.76 3.23 12.99
C ALA A 48 -8.09 3.33 12.20
N ALA A 49 -8.85 4.40 12.44
CA ALA A 49 -10.06 4.74 11.70
C ALA A 49 -9.86 4.91 10.17
N PHE A 50 -8.62 5.15 9.70
CA PHE A 50 -8.31 5.32 8.29
C PHE A 50 -7.94 4.01 7.56
N LEU A 51 -7.70 2.90 8.28
CA LEU A 51 -7.37 1.60 7.66
C LEU A 51 -8.42 1.11 6.64
N PRO A 52 -9.74 1.25 6.88
CA PRO A 52 -10.76 0.85 5.91
C PRO A 52 -10.75 1.65 4.60
N LEU A 53 -10.03 2.78 4.52
CA LEU A 53 -9.88 3.56 3.29
C LEU A 53 -8.78 3.03 2.36
N ILE A 54 -7.85 2.20 2.86
CA ILE A 54 -6.75 1.63 2.08
C ILE A 54 -7.24 0.85 0.84
N PRO A 55 -8.26 -0.03 0.94
CA PRO A 55 -8.84 -0.70 -0.23
C PRO A 55 -9.41 0.28 -1.27
N VAL A 56 -10.05 1.36 -0.81
CA VAL A 56 -10.65 2.37 -1.69
C VAL A 56 -9.57 3.12 -2.46
N LEU A 57 -8.52 3.58 -1.76
CA LEU A 57 -7.35 4.18 -2.38
C LEU A 57 -6.66 3.22 -3.36
N ALA A 58 -6.62 1.92 -3.02
CA ALA A 58 -5.98 0.91 -3.86
C ALA A 58 -6.71 0.75 -5.19
N LEU A 59 -8.03 0.73 -5.14
CA LEU A 59 -8.89 0.69 -6.32
C LEU A 59 -8.73 1.95 -7.18
N ILE A 60 -8.75 3.12 -6.56
CA ILE A 60 -8.60 4.40 -7.28
C ILE A 60 -7.26 4.46 -8.02
N ILE A 61 -6.15 4.17 -7.34
CA ILE A 61 -4.83 4.24 -7.96
C ILE A 61 -4.68 3.16 -9.03
N THR A 62 -5.15 1.92 -8.77
CA THR A 62 -5.11 0.85 -9.77
C THR A 62 -5.91 1.23 -11.02
N TYR A 63 -7.09 1.82 -10.86
CA TYR A 63 -7.92 2.27 -11.96
C TYR A 63 -7.23 3.36 -12.79
N ILE A 64 -6.65 4.38 -12.14
CA ILE A 64 -5.92 5.46 -12.82
C ILE A 64 -4.70 4.90 -13.57
N THR A 65 -3.92 4.03 -12.94
CA THR A 65 -2.73 3.41 -13.54
C THR A 65 -3.10 2.55 -14.75
N LYS A 66 -4.13 1.71 -14.65
CA LYS A 66 -4.62 0.91 -15.79
C LYS A 66 -5.12 1.80 -16.93
N ARG A 67 -5.89 2.85 -16.62
CA ARG A 67 -6.41 3.78 -17.62
C ARG A 67 -5.30 4.50 -18.40
N LYS A 68 -4.19 4.85 -17.75
CA LYS A 68 -3.03 5.47 -18.43
C LYS A 68 -2.40 4.56 -19.47
N ILE A 69 -2.35 3.25 -19.22
CA ILE A 69 -1.69 2.27 -20.10
C ILE A 69 -2.57 1.96 -21.33
N THR A 70 -3.90 1.99 -21.19
CA THR A 70 -4.81 1.78 -22.33
C THR A 70 -4.85 2.98 -23.29
N LEU A 71 -4.41 4.16 -22.85
CA LEU A 71 -4.42 5.40 -23.64
C LEU A 71 -3.07 5.72 -24.29
N THR A 72 -2.04 4.89 -24.06
CA THR A 72 -0.71 4.94 -24.68
C THR A 72 -0.55 3.81 -25.66
#